data_AF-A0A3N5TFP6-F1
#
_entry.id   AF-A0A3N5TFP6-F1
#
_cell.length_a   1.000
_cell.length_b   1.000
_cell.length_c   1.000
_cell.angle_alpha   90.00
_cell.angle_beta   90.00
_cell.angle_gamma   90.00
#
_symmetry.space_group_name_H-M   'P 1'
#
loop_
_entity.id
_entity.type
_entity.pdbx_description
1 polymer ?
#
loop_
_entity_poly.entity_id
_entity_poly.type
_entity_poly.pdbx_seq_one_letter_code
_entity_poly.pdbx_strand_id
1 'polypeptide(L)'
;MYALIFDEHNLENPSKRVVSVHETRQSAEAALSEHRKTHGKKVQECNMRVVWTQKKIKAGDSVTAPQFETWRPGETIPEGETHSDED
;
A
#
# COMPACT_ATOMS: atom_id res chain seq x y z
N MET A 1 -7.07 8.25 5.06
CA MET A 1 -5.61 8.51 5.08
C MET A 1 -4.92 7.44 4.24
N TYR A 2 -3.71 7.68 3.77
CA TYR A 2 -2.98 6.70 2.97
C TYR A 2 -1.92 6.03 3.82
N ALA A 3 -1.68 4.77 3.53
CA ALA A 3 -0.70 3.95 4.22
C ALA A 3 0.12 3.19 3.20
N LEU A 4 1.43 3.19 3.41
CA LEU A 4 2.33 2.29 2.72
C LEU A 4 2.38 1.01 3.53
N ILE A 5 1.88 -0.09 2.98
CA ILE A 5 1.91 -1.39 3.65
C ILE A 5 2.89 -2.33 2.96
N PHE A 6 3.50 -3.22 3.74
CA PHE A 6 4.30 -4.34 3.25
C PHE A 6 3.43 -5.60 3.25
N ASP A 7 3.31 -6.20 2.07
CA ASP A 7 2.51 -7.36 1.76
C ASP A 7 3.39 -8.52 1.31
N GLU A 8 3.78 -9.38 2.25
CA GLU A 8 4.62 -10.54 1.96
C GLU A 8 3.90 -11.63 1.13
N HIS A 9 2.65 -11.40 0.72
CA HIS A 9 1.78 -12.39 0.06
C HIS A 9 1.71 -13.72 0.82
N ASN A 10 1.97 -13.70 2.13
CA ASN A 10 1.91 -14.88 2.97
C ASN A 10 0.44 -15.22 3.27
N LEU A 11 -0.03 -16.34 2.72
CA LEU A 11 -1.40 -16.84 2.91
C LEU A 11 -1.67 -17.23 4.37
N GLU A 12 -0.63 -17.60 5.13
CA GLU A 12 -0.76 -17.95 6.55
C GLU A 12 -0.88 -16.71 7.45
N ASN A 13 -0.37 -15.57 6.98
CA ASN A 13 -0.40 -14.30 7.72
C ASN A 13 -1.03 -13.19 6.85
N PRO A 14 -2.36 -13.03 6.89
CA PRO A 14 -3.05 -12.00 6.12
C PRO A 14 -2.82 -10.58 6.66
N SER A 15 -2.07 -10.43 7.76
CA SER A 15 -1.65 -9.15 8.32
C SER A 15 -0.60 -8.49 7.43
N LYS A 16 -0.83 -7.22 7.13
CA LYS A 16 0.05 -6.36 6.34
C LYS A 16 0.64 -5.32 7.27
N ARG A 17 1.97 -5.21 7.26
CA ARG A 17 2.67 -4.27 8.15
C ARG A 17 2.63 -2.88 7.57
N VAL A 18 2.24 -1.90 8.38
CA VAL A 18 2.26 -0.50 7.98
C VAL A 18 3.69 0.03 8.07
N VAL A 19 4.26 0.41 6.94
CA VAL A 19 5.60 1.01 6.84
C VAL A 19 5.54 2.49 7.18
N SER A 20 4.59 3.21 6.60
CA SER A 20 4.43 4.66 6.78
C SER A 20 3.00 5.10 6.49
N VAL A 21 2.63 6.28 6.99
CA VAL A 21 1.27 6.85 6.84
C VAL A 21 1.37 8.27 6.31
N HIS A 22 0.47 8.63 5.40
CA HIS A 22 0.51 9.88 4.65
C HIS A 22 -0.90 10.48 4.51
N GLU A 23 -0.98 11.79 4.44
CA GLU A 23 -2.25 12.51 4.29
C GLU A 23 -2.80 12.39 2.86
N THR A 24 -1.92 12.31 1.86
CA THR A 24 -2.26 12.26 0.43
C THR A 24 -1.65 11.04 -0.25
N ARG A 25 -2.30 10.54 -1.31
CA ARG A 25 -1.81 9.43 -2.13
C ARG A 25 -0.44 9.75 -2.72
N GLN A 26 -0.31 10.95 -3.28
CA GLN A 26 0.91 11.43 -3.92
C GLN A 26 2.12 11.40 -2.97
N SER A 27 1.93 11.73 -1.68
CA SER A 27 3.00 11.62 -0.68
C SER A 27 3.35 10.15 -0.38
N ALA A 28 2.37 9.25 -0.31
CA ALA A 28 2.61 7.83 -0.12
C ALA A 28 3.32 7.18 -1.32
N GLU A 29 2.96 7.57 -2.55
CA GLU A 29 3.62 7.11 -3.77
C GLU A 29 5.04 7.64 -3.91
N ALA A 30 5.28 8.90 -3.52
CA ALA A 30 6.61 9.46 -3.44
C ALA A 30 7.48 8.65 -2.45
N ALA A 31 6.96 8.36 -1.25
CA ALA A 31 7.66 7.55 -0.26
C ALA A 31 7.95 6.12 -0.76
N LEU A 32 6.99 5.49 -1.45
CA LEU A 32 7.21 4.20 -2.12
C LEU A 32 8.33 4.27 -3.16
N SER A 33 8.33 5.33 -3.99
CA SER A 33 9.37 5.57 -5.00
C SER A 33 10.75 5.77 -4.35
N GLU A 34 10.83 6.53 -3.26
CA GLU A 34 12.07 6.71 -2.50
C GLU A 34 12.55 5.43 -1.82
N HIS A 35 11.64 4.63 -1.25
CA HIS A 35 11.97 3.31 -0.71
C HIS A 35 12.54 2.39 -1.79
N ARG A 36 11.93 2.37 -2.99
CA ARG A 36 12.41 1.60 -4.13
C ARG A 36 13.81 2.02 -4.57
N LYS A 37 14.07 3.34 -4.63
CA LYS A 37 15.40 3.88 -4.96
C LYS A 37 16.44 3.51 -3.91
N THR A 38 16.11 3.63 -2.63
CA THR A 38 17.02 3.39 -1.51
C THR A 38 17.38 1.91 -1.36
N HIS A 39 16.40 1.01 -1.52
CA HIS A 39 16.62 -0.43 -1.34
C HIS A 39 17.17 -1.13 -2.60
N GLY A 40 17.34 -0.43 -3.72
CA GLY A 40 18.05 -0.92 -4.91
C GLY A 40 17.48 -2.18 -5.57
N LYS A 41 16.35 -2.70 -5.07
CA LYS A 41 15.77 -3.96 -5.53
C LYS A 41 14.85 -3.70 -6.72
N LYS A 42 14.93 -4.63 -7.67
CA LYS A 42 14.00 -4.71 -8.81
C LYS A 42 12.57 -4.57 -8.29
N VAL A 43 11.73 -3.86 -9.04
CA VAL A 43 10.31 -3.58 -8.75
C VAL A 43 9.54 -4.77 -8.16
N GLN A 44 9.97 -6.00 -8.49
CA GLN A 44 9.39 -7.27 -8.08
C GLN A 44 9.65 -7.68 -6.61
N GLU A 45 10.60 -7.07 -5.88
CA GLU A 45 10.86 -7.44 -4.47
C GLU A 45 10.36 -6.40 -3.46
N CYS A 46 9.96 -5.20 -3.91
CA CYS A 46 9.27 -4.25 -3.06
C CYS A 46 7.79 -4.63 -3.03
N ASN A 47 7.48 -5.63 -2.20
CA ASN A 47 6.16 -6.06 -1.75
C ASN A 47 5.41 -4.94 -1.00
N MET A 48 5.54 -3.69 -1.44
CA MET A 48 5.00 -2.49 -0.81
C MET A 48 3.92 -1.92 -1.71
N ARG A 49 2.76 -1.62 -1.13
CA ARG A 49 1.61 -1.06 -1.84
C ARG A 49 1.04 0.12 -1.06
N VAL A 50 0.59 1.13 -1.80
CA VAL A 50 -0.17 2.25 -1.23
C VAL A 50 -1.62 1.82 -1.10
N VAL A 51 -2.17 1.97 0.09
CA VAL A 51 -3.58 1.69 0.38
C VAL A 51 -4.20 2.86 1.10
N TRP A 52 -5.50 3.02 0.94
CA TRP A 52 -6.30 3.95 1.70
C TRP A 52 -6.91 3.25 2.92
N THR A 53 -6.98 3.94 4.03
CA THR A 53 -7.68 3.46 5.22
C THR A 53 -8.53 4.56 5.84
N GLN A 54 -9.71 4.15 6.33
CA GLN A 54 -10.62 4.98 7.11
C GLN A 54 -10.15 5.13 8.56
N LYS A 55 -9.46 4.12 9.08
CA LYS A 55 -9.00 4.10 10.47
C LYS A 55 -7.71 4.89 10.62
N LYS A 56 -7.55 5.49 11.81
CA LYS A 56 -6.31 6.15 12.18
C LYS A 56 -5.28 5.09 12.57
N ILE A 57 -4.39 4.75 11.64
CA ILE A 57 -3.28 3.82 11.86
C ILE A 57 -1.95 4.58 11.94
N LYS A 58 -0.89 3.89 12.38
CA LYS A 58 0.46 4.44 12.53
C LYS A 58 1.48 3.52 11.87
N ALA A 59 2.66 4.05 11.58
CA ALA A 59 3.79 3.23 11.18
C ALA A 59 4.08 2.17 12.26
N GLY A 60 4.38 0.95 11.82
CA GLY A 60 4.58 -0.22 12.69
C GLY A 60 3.29 -0.97 13.08
N ASP A 61 2.12 -0.42 12.78
CA ASP A 61 0.85 -1.11 13.01
C ASP A 61 0.63 -2.26 12.00
N SER A 62 -0.37 -3.10 12.23
CA SER A 62 -0.70 -4.22 11.35
C SER A 62 -2.16 -4.14 10.93
N VAL A 63 -2.39 -4.08 9.62
CA VAL A 63 -3.72 -4.01 9.04
C VAL A 63 -4.04 -5.27 8.27
N THR A 64 -5.31 -5.63 8.20
CA THR A 64 -5.79 -6.77 7.40
C THR A 64 -6.55 -6.25 6.18
N ALA A 65 -6.74 -7.10 5.17
CA ALA A 65 -7.47 -6.75 3.94
C ALA A 65 -8.79 -5.98 4.17
N PRO A 66 -9.67 -6.32 5.13
CA PRO A 66 -10.91 -5.56 5.37
C PRO A 66 -10.71 -4.18 6.03
N GLN A 67 -9.48 -3.81 6.42
CA GLN A 67 -9.18 -2.55 7.12
C GLN A 67 -8.61 -1.46 6.21
N PHE A 68 -8.33 -1.80 4.95
CA PHE A 68 -7.84 -0.88 3.95
C PHE A 68 -8.51 -1.17 2.60
N GLU A 69 -8.54 -0.15 1.74
CA GLU A 69 -8.97 -0.26 0.36
C GLU A 69 -7.78 0.16 -0.52
N THR A 70 -7.66 -0.41 -1.72
CA THR A 70 -6.60 0.04 -2.66
C THR A 70 -6.82 1.49 -3.09
N TRP A 71 -8.08 1.91 -3.16
CA TRP A 71 -8.49 3.23 -3.61
C TRP A 71 -9.39 3.89 -2.57
N ARG A 72 -9.26 5.20 -2.40
CA ARG A 72 -10.21 5.97 -1.60
C ARG A 72 -11.57 5.98 -2.31
N PRO A 73 -12.70 5.78 -1.61
CA PRO A 73 -14.02 5.88 -2.22
C PRO A 73 -14.22 7.28 -2.84
N GLY A 74 -14.52 7.30 -4.14
CA GLY A 74 -14.69 8.53 -4.94
C GLY A 74 -13.39 9.10 -5.53
N GLU A 75 -12.26 8.41 -5.43
CA GLU A 75 -11.02 8.78 -6.10
C GLU A 75 -11.01 8.31 -7.56
N THR A 76 -10.46 9.12 -8.46
CA THR A 76 -10.29 8.75 -9.87
C THR A 76 -9.23 7.65 -9.97
N ILE A 77 -9.67 6.43 -10.25
CA ILE A 77 -8.80 5.31 -10.55
C ILE A 77 -8.25 5.50 -11.98
N PRO A 78 -6.93 5.52 -12.19
CA PRO A 78 -6.37 5.58 -13.54
C PRO A 78 -6.75 4.31 -14.32
N GLU A 79 -7.07 4.46 -15.61
CA GLU A 79 -7.57 3.39 -16.50
C GLU A 79 -6.65 2.16 -16.62
N GLY A 80 -5.41 2.23 -16.12
CA GLY A 80 -4.46 1.11 -16.10
C GLY A 80 -4.37 0.31 -14.78
N GLU A 81 -4.93 0.79 -13.67
CA GLU A 81 -4.90 0.09 -12.37
C GLU A 81 -6.26 -0.54 -11.99
N THR A 82 -7.18 -0.62 -12.96
CA THR A 82 -8.50 -1.25 -12.79
C THR A 82 -8.44 -2.78 -12.83
N HIS A 83 -7.29 -3.35 -13.18
CA HIS A 83 -7.10 -4.79 -13.23
C HIS A 83 -6.69 -5.31 -11.85
N SER A 84 -7.68 -5.85 -11.11
CA SER A 84 -7.41 -6.98 -10.22
C SER A 84 -6.62 -8.02 -11.01
N ASP A 85 -5.55 -8.51 -10.41
CA ASP A 85 -4.80 -9.70 -10.84
C ASP A 85 -5.75 -10.91 -10.73
N GLU A 86 -6.64 -11.08 -11.71
CA GLU A 86 -7.38 -12.30 -12.00
C GLU A 86 -6.94 -12.77 -13.38
N ASP A 87 -5.92 -13.63 -13.42
CA ASP A 87 -5.71 -14.64 -14.47
C ASP A 87 -5.42 -16.00 -13.82
#